data_AF-A0A088E508-F1
#
_entry.id   AF-A0A088E508-F1
#
_cell.length_a   1.000
_cell.length_b   1.000
_cell.length_c   1.000
_cell.angle_alpha   90.00
_cell.angle_beta   90.00
_cell.angle_gamma   90.00
#
_symmetry.space_group_name_H-M   'P 1'
#
loop_
_entity.id
_entity.type
_entity.pdbx_description
1 polymer ?
#
loop_
_entity_poly.entity_id
_entity_poly.type
_entity_poly.pdbx_seq_one_letter_code
_entity_poly.pdbx_strand_id
1 'polypeptide(L)' 'MARLVRHDRNFPYQVKTNSGETLWICACGLSNNKPFCDGSHKKTQDENPGDVYVYDGNTRVKINPLYL' A
#
# COMPACT_ATOMS: atom_id res chain seq x y z
N MET A 1 1.20 2.15 22.37
CA MET A 1 1.36 3.43 21.66
C MET A 1 1.19 3.16 20.17
N ALA A 2 0.37 3.95 19.48
CA ALA A 2 0.25 3.85 18.02
C ALA A 2 1.24 4.82 17.35
N ARG A 3 1.71 4.46 16.16
CA ARG A 3 2.55 5.31 15.32
C ARG A 3 1.96 5.35 13.91
N LEU A 4 2.01 6.50 13.26
CA LEU A 4 1.68 6.63 11.84
C LEU A 4 2.96 6.43 11.03
N VAL A 5 2.91 5.55 10.02
CA VAL A 5 4.04 5.24 9.13
C VAL A 5 3.63 5.60 7.71
N ARG A 6 4.43 6.45 7.05
CA ARG A 6 4.19 6.84 5.65
C ARG A 6 4.55 5.69 4.71
N HIS A 7 3.64 5.37 3.79
CA HIS A 7 3.87 4.41 2.72
C HIS A 7 3.81 5.14 1.37
N ASP A 8 4.95 5.19 0.66
CA ASP A 8 5.06 5.92 -0.61
C ASP A 8 4.92 5.01 -1.84
N ARG A 9 5.14 3.69 -1.69
CA ARG A 9 5.03 2.73 -2.80
C ARG A 9 3.60 2.22 -2.93
N ASN A 10 3.04 2.27 -4.13
CA ASN A 10 1.66 1.90 -4.42
C ASN A 10 1.52 0.62 -5.29
N PHE A 11 2.58 -0.18 -5.41
CA PHE A 11 2.60 -1.46 -6.17
C PHE A 11 3.40 -2.53 -5.42
N PRO A 12 3.17 -3.84 -5.67
CA PRO A 12 3.91 -4.90 -4.99
C PRO A 12 5.35 -5.07 -5.50
N TYR A 13 6.22 -5.67 -4.70
CA TYR A 13 7.51 -6.17 -5.16
C TYR A 13 7.35 -7.52 -5.84
N GLN A 14 8.07 -7.71 -6.94
CA GLN A 14 8.23 -9.01 -7.57
C GLN A 14 9.46 -9.70 -6.96
N VAL A 15 9.28 -10.91 -6.41
CA VAL A 15 10.35 -11.72 -5.83
C VAL A 15 10.39 -13.05 -6.54
N LYS A 16 11.55 -13.41 -7.10
CA LYS A 16 11.78 -14.73 -7.69
C LYS A 16 12.29 -15.70 -6.62
N THR A 17 11.71 -16.89 -6.54
CA THR A 17 12.14 -17.93 -5.61
C THR A 17 13.20 -18.84 -6.23
N ASN A 18 13.84 -19.67 -5.41
CA ASN A 18 14.76 -20.70 -5.88
C ASN A 18 14.06 -21.77 -6.74
N SER A 19 12.75 -21.97 -6.58
CA SER A 19 11.91 -22.83 -7.42
C SER A 19 11.58 -22.20 -8.80
N GLY A 20 11.95 -20.95 -9.04
CA GLY A 20 11.63 -20.21 -10.26
C GLY A 20 10.24 -19.57 -10.26
N GLU A 21 9.48 -19.72 -9.18
CA GLU A 21 8.16 -19.09 -9.01
C GLU A 21 8.31 -17.60 -8.73
N THR A 22 7.27 -16.84 -9.10
CA THR A 22 7.19 -15.41 -8.81
C THR A 22 6.21 -15.16 -7.68
N LEU A 23 6.71 -14.60 -6.58
CA LEU A 23 5.89 -14.09 -5.48
C LEU A 23 5.72 -12.58 -5.62
N TRP A 24 4.54 -12.10 -5.23
CA TRP A 24 4.22 -10.67 -5.18
C TRP A 24 4.06 -10.26 -3.72
N ILE A 25 4.96 -9.39 -3.24
CA ILE A 25 4.97 -8.92 -1.85
C ILE A 25 4.31 -7.55 -1.79
N CYS A 26 3.31 -7.40 -0.92
CA CYS A 26 2.60 -6.15 -0.71
C CYS A 26 3.56 -5.05 -0.25
N ALA A 27 3.49 -3.90 -0.92
CA ALA A 27 4.19 -2.70 -0.46
C ALA A 27 3.29 -1.46 -0.38
N CYS A 28 2.02 -1.57 -0.79
CA CYS A 28 1.02 -0.50 -0.67
C CYS A 28 0.40 -0.36 0.72
N GLY A 29 0.65 -1.31 1.63
CA GLY A 29 0.09 -1.28 2.98
C GLY A 29 -1.40 -1.70 3.09
N LEU A 30 -2.10 -1.95 1.98
CA LEU A 30 -3.56 -2.20 1.99
C LEU A 30 -3.99 -3.67 1.90
N SER A 31 -3.06 -4.63 1.70
CA SER A 31 -3.47 -6.03 1.55
C SER A 31 -4.06 -6.62 2.84
N ASN A 32 -5.12 -7.41 2.73
CA ASN A 32 -5.66 -8.24 3.81
C ASN A 32 -4.89 -9.57 3.97
N ASN A 33 -4.03 -9.93 3.00
CA ASN A 33 -3.21 -11.14 3.00
C ASN A 33 -1.71 -10.84 3.12
N LYS A 34 -1.34 -9.88 3.98
CA LYS A 34 0.07 -9.53 4.21
C LYS A 34 0.86 -10.77 4.69
N PRO A 35 2.12 -10.96 4.22
CA PRO A 35 2.94 -10.01 3.44
C PRO A 35 2.67 -10.03 1.93
N PHE A 36 1.79 -10.91 1.44
CA PHE A 36 1.55 -11.10 0.01
C PHE A 36 0.63 -10.03 -0.56
N CYS A 37 0.74 -9.81 -1.87
CA CYS A 37 -0.18 -8.98 -2.61
C CYS A 37 -1.48 -9.74 -2.90
N ASP A 38 -2.62 -9.11 -2.60
CA ASP A 38 -3.97 -9.61 -2.93
C ASP A 38 -4.70 -8.74 -3.97
N GLY A 39 -3.98 -7.80 -4.60
CA GLY A 39 -4.56 -6.84 -5.54
C GLY A 39 -5.14 -5.57 -4.91
N SER A 40 -5.13 -5.41 -3.59
CA SER A 40 -5.63 -4.19 -2.92
C SER A 40 -4.89 -2.90 -3.33
N HIS A 41 -3.68 -3.02 -3.89
CA HIS A 41 -2.94 -1.90 -4.49
C HIS A 41 -3.68 -1.25 -5.68
N LYS A 42 -4.74 -1.85 -6.20
CA LYS A 42 -5.58 -1.18 -7.21
C LYS A 42 -6.30 0.04 -6.65
N LYS A 43 -6.56 0.08 -5.33
CA LYS A 43 -7.18 1.22 -4.62
C LYS A 43 -6.28 2.47 -4.58
N THR A 44 -5.03 2.38 -5.01
CA THR A 44 -4.03 3.46 -4.98
C THR A 44 -3.66 3.95 -6.39
N GLN A 45 -4.31 3.44 -7.46
CA GLN A 45 -3.95 3.76 -8.85
C GLN A 45 -4.37 5.18 -9.28
N ASP A 46 -5.37 5.75 -8.63
CA ASP A 46 -5.92 7.08 -8.88
C ASP A 46 -5.38 8.14 -7.89
N GLU A 47 -4.37 7.81 -7.10
CA GLU A 47 -3.72 8.75 -6.19
C GLU A 47 -2.88 9.76 -6.98
N ASN A 48 -3.02 11.05 -6.65
CA ASN A 48 -2.17 12.07 -7.27
C ASN A 48 -0.82 12.16 -6.56
N PRO A 49 0.28 12.39 -7.30
CA PRO A 49 1.57 12.70 -6.70
C PRO A 49 1.48 13.89 -5.72
N GLY A 50 1.99 13.72 -4.50
CA GLY A 50 2.02 14.76 -3.47
C GLY A 50 0.78 14.85 -2.58
N ASP A 51 -0.34 14.20 -2.97
CA ASP A 51 -1.48 14.04 -2.09
C ASP A 51 -1.20 12.96 -1.04
N VAL A 52 -1.77 13.13 0.16
CA VAL A 52 -1.69 12.14 1.24
C VAL A 52 -3.07 11.56 1.50
N TYR A 53 -3.15 10.24 1.58
CA TYR A 53 -4.39 9.52 1.82
C TYR A 53 -4.28 8.69 3.10
N VAL A 54 -5.33 8.71 3.91
CA VAL A 54 -5.52 7.80 5.05
C VAL A 54 -6.54 6.76 4.66
N TYR A 55 -6.18 5.50 4.88
CA TYR A 55 -7.03 4.34 4.65
C TYR A 55 -7.46 3.75 5.98
N ASP A 56 -8.76 3.58 6.16
CA ASP A 56 -9.35 2.89 7.31
C ASP A 56 -10.41 1.89 6.81
N GLY A 57 -10.05 0.60 6.85
CA GLY A 57 -10.83 -0.48 6.26
C GLY A 57 -11.10 -0.25 4.77
N ASN A 58 -12.36 0.05 4.45
CA ASN A 58 -12.82 0.33 3.08
C ASN A 58 -13.01 1.81 2.78
N THR A 59 -12.71 2.70 3.73
CA THR A 59 -12.79 4.15 3.52
C THR A 59 -11.41 4.73 3.21
N ARG A 60 -11.39 5.81 2.41
CA ARG A 60 -10.21 6.58 2.06
C ARG A 60 -10.53 8.06 2.19
N VAL A 61 -9.68 8.81 2.87
CA VAL A 61 -9.78 10.26 2.99
C VAL A 61 -8.47 10.90 2.54
N LYS A 62 -8.56 11.88 1.64
CA LYS A 62 -7.43 12.75 1.32
C LYS A 62 -7.22 13.73 2.47
N ILE A 63 -6.01 13.81 2.98
CA ILE A 63 -5.62 14.72 4.05
C ILE A 63 -4.56 15.70 3.53
N ASN A 64 -4.50 16.86 4.17
CA ASN A 64 -3.41 17.79 3.93
C ASN A 64 -2.30 17.53 4.97
N PRO A 65 -1.07 17.20 4.54
CA PRO A 65 0.02 16.85 5.44
C PRO A 65 0.49 17.98 6.36
N LEU A 66 0.06 19.23 6.14
CA LEU A 66 0.29 20.35 7.05
C LEU A 66 -0.59 20.30 8.32
N TYR A 67 -1.58 19.41 8.36
CA TYR A 67 -2.50 19.23 9.49
C TYR A 67 -2.34 17.86 10.17
N LEU A 68 -1.19 17.23 9.99
CA LEU A 68 -0.73 16.05 10.76
C LEU A 68 0.23 16.48 11.87
#